data_AF-A0A165QET6-F1
#
_entry.id   AF-A0A165QET6-F1
#
_cell.length_a   1.000
_cell.length_b   1.000
_cell.length_c   1.000
_cell.angle_alpha   90.00
_cell.angle_beta   90.00
_cell.angle_gamma   90.00
#
_symmetry.space_group_name_H-M   'P 1'
#
loop_
_entity.id
_entity.type
_entity.pdbx_description
1 polymer ?
#
loop_
_entity_poly.entity_id
_entity_poly.type
_entity_poly.pdbx_seq_one_letter_code
_entity_poly.pdbx_strand_id
1 'polypeptide(L)'
;MTFLRIIVTTFAILIGTSNTYAEPSTKVARELGLLIASEEICLLTYSLKAISDYVTKHVPPNDMEFADNLRRSIRVAKHDINTMAPSEVTAHCTQIIRSALYYEFID
;
A
#
# COMPACT_ATOMS: atom_id res chain seq x y z
N MET A 1 19.83 -62.72 -8.76
CA MET A 1 18.76 -62.94 -9.75
C MET A 1 17.49 -62.35 -9.13
N THR A 2 17.14 -61.11 -9.50
CA THR A 2 15.93 -60.76 -10.28
C THR A 2 14.65 -60.84 -9.45
N PHE A 3 13.76 -59.85 -9.30
CA PHE A 3 13.44 -58.57 -9.93
C PHE A 3 12.59 -57.81 -8.89
N LEU A 4 12.84 -56.52 -8.62
CA LEU A 4 12.02 -55.41 -9.13
C LEU A 4 10.51 -55.56 -8.82
N ARG A 5 9.96 -54.66 -7.98
CA ARG A 5 8.77 -53.81 -8.25
C ARG A 5 8.20 -53.22 -6.95
N ILE A 6 8.50 -51.96 -6.67
CA ILE A 6 7.60 -50.79 -6.79
C ILE A 6 7.31 -50.25 -5.38
N ILE A 7 8.21 -49.38 -4.92
CA ILE A 7 7.94 -48.43 -3.84
C ILE A 7 7.21 -47.27 -4.53
N VAL A 8 5.87 -47.27 -4.52
CA VAL A 8 5.12 -46.04 -4.85
C VAL A 8 5.14 -45.16 -3.61
N THR A 9 6.28 -44.52 -3.36
CA THR A 9 6.30 -43.30 -2.56
C THR A 9 5.64 -42.23 -3.41
N THR A 10 4.33 -42.05 -3.21
CA THR A 10 3.57 -40.90 -3.67
C THR A 10 4.18 -39.63 -3.05
N PHE A 11 5.19 -39.08 -3.71
CA PHE A 11 5.65 -37.72 -3.48
C PHE A 11 4.58 -36.81 -4.10
N ALA A 12 3.54 -36.50 -3.34
CA ALA A 12 2.56 -35.49 -3.70
C ALA A 12 3.31 -34.15 -3.77
N ILE A 13 3.65 -33.73 -4.99
CA ILE A 13 4.15 -32.39 -5.27
C ILE A 13 2.98 -31.43 -4.99
N LEU A 14 2.94 -30.89 -3.77
CA LEU A 14 2.17 -29.71 -3.44
C LEU A 14 2.75 -28.57 -4.27
N ILE A 15 2.19 -28.36 -5.46
CA ILE A 15 2.36 -27.13 -6.21
C ILE A 15 1.69 -26.05 -5.36
N GLY A 16 2.46 -25.44 -4.46
CA GLY A 16 2.04 -24.25 -3.76
C GLY A 16 1.82 -23.16 -4.80
N THR A 17 0.57 -22.89 -5.15
CA THR A 17 0.21 -21.65 -5.85
C THR A 17 0.46 -20.52 -4.87
N SER A 18 1.65 -19.93 -4.90
CA SER A 18 1.88 -18.64 -4.25
C SER A 18 1.03 -17.61 -4.99
N ASN A 19 -0.20 -17.40 -4.53
CA ASN A 19 -0.99 -16.25 -4.91
C ASN A 19 -0.26 -15.03 -4.35
N THR A 20 0.68 -14.49 -5.10
CA THR A 20 1.15 -13.12 -4.89
C THR A 20 -0.03 -12.22 -5.19
N TYR A 21 -0.81 -11.87 -4.16
CA TYR A 21 -1.77 -10.78 -4.24
C TYR A 21 -0.95 -9.51 -4.50
N ALA A 22 -0.76 -9.18 -5.77
CA ALA A 22 -0.39 -7.82 -6.12
C ALA A 22 -1.48 -6.94 -5.51
N GLU A 23 -1.10 -6.09 -4.55
CA GLU A 23 -2.02 -5.13 -3.96
C GLU A 23 -2.65 -4.33 -5.09
N PRO A 24 -4.00 -4.27 -5.18
CA PRO A 24 -4.66 -3.51 -6.23
C PRO A 24 -4.14 -2.08 -6.21
N SER A 25 -3.72 -1.56 -7.35
CA SER A 25 -3.22 -0.18 -7.46
C SER A 25 -4.20 0.87 -6.96
N THR A 26 -5.50 0.55 -6.97
CA THR A 26 -6.57 1.35 -6.35
C THR A 26 -6.46 1.44 -4.83
N LYS A 27 -6.00 0.38 -4.15
CA LYS A 27 -5.71 0.41 -2.71
C LYS A 27 -4.47 1.26 -2.44
N VAL A 28 -3.41 1.10 -3.24
CA VAL A 28 -2.20 1.94 -3.15
C VAL A 28 -2.57 3.43 -3.33
N ALA A 29 -3.37 3.76 -4.33
CA ALA A 29 -3.83 5.12 -4.61
C ALA A 29 -4.66 5.69 -3.44
N ARG A 30 -5.53 4.89 -2.84
CA ARG A 30 -6.36 5.30 -1.70
C ARG A 30 -5.50 5.58 -0.46
N GLU A 31 -4.59 4.69 -0.13
CA GLU A 31 -3.74 4.79 1.06
C GLU A 31 -2.74 5.95 0.93
N LEU A 32 -2.06 6.06 -0.21
CA LEU A 32 -1.17 7.19 -0.49
C LEU A 32 -1.95 8.51 -0.56
N GLY A 33 -3.16 8.50 -1.13
CA GLY A 33 -4.02 9.66 -1.20
C GLY A 33 -4.43 10.18 0.18
N LEU A 34 -4.71 9.28 1.13
CA LEU A 34 -5.00 9.64 2.52
C LEU A 34 -3.78 10.27 3.21
N LEU A 35 -2.58 9.68 3.05
CA LEU A 35 -1.32 10.24 3.55
C LEU A 35 -1.11 11.67 3.02
N ILE A 36 -1.13 11.86 1.70
CA ILE A 36 -0.94 13.17 1.06
C ILE A 36 -1.99 14.17 1.51
N ALA A 37 -3.27 13.78 1.59
CA ALA A 37 -4.33 14.67 2.05
C ALA A 37 -4.16 15.14 3.50
N SER A 38 -3.43 14.36 4.32
CA SER A 38 -3.21 14.64 5.73
C SER A 38 -2.04 15.58 6.02
N GLU A 39 -1.26 15.96 4.99
CA GLU A 39 -0.04 16.75 5.16
C GLU A 39 -0.29 18.05 5.93
N GLU A 40 -1.31 18.81 5.52
CA GLU A 40 -1.61 20.12 6.09
C GLU A 40 -2.21 20.02 7.51
N ILE A 41 -3.24 19.18 7.70
CA ILE A 41 -3.93 19.06 9.00
C ILE A 41 -3.00 18.48 10.08
N CYS A 42 -2.05 17.62 9.70
CA CYS A 42 -1.11 16.98 10.61
C CYS A 42 0.25 17.69 10.70
N LEU A 43 0.41 18.84 10.02
CA LEU A 43 1.63 19.65 10.01
C LEU A 43 2.88 18.85 9.59
N LEU A 44 2.73 18.01 8.58
CA LEU A 44 3.82 17.19 8.04
C LEU A 44 4.42 17.85 6.81
N THR A 45 5.63 17.44 6.47
CA THR A 45 6.30 17.80 5.21
C THR A 45 6.89 16.54 4.64
N TYR A 46 6.33 16.03 3.55
CA TYR A 46 6.73 14.73 3.04
C TYR A 46 7.99 14.78 2.15
N SER A 47 8.81 13.73 2.25
CA SER A 47 9.91 13.44 1.36
C SER A 47 9.38 13.06 -0.03
N LEU A 48 9.51 13.98 -0.98
CA LEU A 48 9.12 13.74 -2.39
C LEU A 48 9.85 12.53 -2.99
N LYS A 49 11.10 12.30 -2.57
CA LYS A 49 11.87 11.13 -2.98
C LYS A 49 11.21 9.84 -2.48
N ALA A 50 10.85 9.77 -1.20
CA ALA A 50 10.23 8.58 -0.64
C ALA A 50 8.86 8.28 -1.27
N ILE A 51 8.06 9.31 -1.57
CA ILE A 51 6.81 9.16 -2.32
C ILE A 51 7.08 8.58 -3.72
N SER A 52 8.07 9.12 -4.43
CA SER A 52 8.45 8.61 -5.76
C SER A 52 8.87 7.14 -5.69
N ASP A 53 9.75 6.80 -4.77
CA ASP A 53 10.26 5.43 -4.57
C ASP A 53 9.11 4.47 -4.19
N TYR A 54 8.18 4.91 -3.35
CA TYR A 54 7.01 4.14 -2.97
C TYR A 54 6.09 3.85 -4.16
N VAL A 55 5.81 4.84 -5.00
CA VAL A 55 5.00 4.65 -6.22
C VAL A 55 5.70 3.69 -7.19
N THR A 56 6.99 3.89 -7.46
CA THR A 56 7.77 3.01 -8.34
C THR A 56 7.78 1.56 -7.84
N LYS A 57 7.79 1.35 -6.51
CA LYS A 57 7.80 0.02 -5.91
C LYS A 57 6.43 -0.68 -5.94
N HIS A 58 5.33 0.06 -5.82
CA HIS A 58 4.00 -0.52 -5.59
C HIS A 58 3.04 -0.38 -6.78
N VAL A 59 3.38 0.40 -7.79
CA VAL A 59 2.52 0.64 -8.96
C VAL A 59 3.19 0.10 -10.22
N PRO A 60 2.55 -0.84 -10.94
CA PRO A 60 3.04 -1.30 -12.23
C PRO A 60 3.17 -0.15 -13.24
N PRO A 61 4.24 -0.11 -14.06
CA PRO A 61 4.46 1.00 -15.01
C PRO A 61 3.41 1.06 -16.13
N ASN A 62 2.64 0.00 -16.34
CA ASN A 62 1.54 -0.06 -17.31
C ASN A 62 0.18 0.32 -16.71
N ASP A 63 0.12 0.67 -15.42
CA ASP A 63 -1.11 1.18 -14.82
C ASP A 63 -1.28 2.67 -15.13
N MET A 64 -2.02 2.94 -16.19
CA MET A 64 -2.32 4.30 -16.64
C MET A 64 -3.43 4.98 -15.82
N GLU A 65 -4.16 4.23 -14.98
CA GLU A 65 -5.29 4.75 -14.20
C GLU A 65 -4.86 5.27 -12.82
N PHE A 66 -3.72 4.79 -12.31
CA PHE A 66 -3.21 5.13 -10.98
C PHE A 66 -3.21 6.64 -10.71
N ALA A 67 -2.77 7.46 -11.66
CA ALA A 67 -2.68 8.90 -11.47
C ALA A 67 -4.06 9.56 -11.24
N ASP A 68 -5.11 9.17 -12.01
CA ASP A 68 -6.46 9.71 -11.78
C ASP A 68 -7.05 9.18 -10.47
N ASN A 69 -6.82 7.89 -10.18
CA ASN A 69 -7.26 7.27 -8.93
C ASN A 69 -6.64 7.97 -7.71
N LEU A 70 -5.33 8.22 -7.71
CA LEU A 70 -4.64 8.93 -6.64
C LEU A 70 -5.20 10.35 -6.49
N ARG A 71 -5.34 11.09 -7.59
CA ARG A 71 -5.89 12.45 -7.59
C ARG A 71 -7.31 12.49 -7.02
N ARG A 72 -8.15 11.50 -7.35
CA ARG A 72 -9.49 11.34 -6.81
C ARG A 72 -9.46 11.02 -5.31
N SER A 73 -8.62 10.07 -4.90
CA SER A 73 -8.45 9.70 -3.49
C SER A 73 -8.00 10.88 -2.63
N ILE A 74 -7.06 11.70 -3.09
CA ILE A 74 -6.65 12.92 -2.38
C ILE A 74 -7.83 13.87 -2.18
N ARG A 75 -8.65 14.12 -3.23
CA ARG A 75 -9.80 15.02 -3.12
C ARG A 75 -10.84 14.51 -2.11
N VAL A 76 -11.16 13.22 -2.16
CA VAL A 76 -12.12 12.59 -1.24
C VAL A 76 -11.57 12.67 0.19
N ALA A 77 -10.33 12.25 0.41
CA ALA A 77 -9.72 12.28 1.74
C ALA A 77 -9.65 13.71 2.32
N LYS A 78 -9.31 14.72 1.51
CA LYS A 78 -9.34 16.12 1.95
C LYS A 78 -10.74 16.56 2.38
N HIS A 79 -11.78 16.14 1.65
CA HIS A 79 -13.16 16.44 2.03
C HIS A 79 -13.50 15.85 3.40
N ASP A 80 -13.18 14.57 3.62
CA ASP A 80 -13.48 13.87 4.87
C ASP A 80 -12.71 14.47 6.05
N ILE A 81 -11.40 14.68 5.88
CA ILE A 81 -10.50 15.22 6.91
C ILE A 81 -10.94 16.61 7.37
N ASN A 82 -11.40 17.46 6.46
CA ASN A 82 -11.83 18.82 6.80
C ASN A 82 -13.08 18.88 7.68
N THR A 83 -13.78 17.75 7.87
CA THR A 83 -14.98 17.65 8.71
C THR A 83 -14.72 16.98 10.07
N MET A 84 -13.48 16.54 10.33
CA MET A 84 -13.13 15.82 11.55
C MET A 84 -13.20 16.68 12.81
N ALA A 85 -13.72 16.10 13.90
CA ALA A 85 -13.63 16.67 15.23
C ALA A 85 -12.18 16.61 15.77
N PRO A 86 -11.83 17.42 16.80
CA PRO A 86 -10.45 17.47 17.31
C PRO A 86 -9.87 16.12 17.77
N SER A 87 -10.69 15.27 18.40
CA SER A 87 -10.26 13.92 18.81
C SER A 87 -10.00 13.00 17.62
N GLU A 88 -10.78 13.14 16.55
CA GLU A 88 -10.59 12.37 15.31
C GLU A 88 -9.31 12.82 14.61
N VAL A 89 -9.06 14.13 14.52
CA VAL A 89 -7.79 14.68 14.00
C VAL A 89 -6.61 14.12 14.78
N THR A 90 -6.70 14.07 16.11
CA THR A 90 -5.62 13.53 16.96
C THR A 90 -5.32 12.06 16.64
N ALA A 91 -6.36 11.21 16.57
CA ALA A 91 -6.19 9.79 16.26
C ALA A 91 -5.69 9.56 14.83
N HIS A 92 -6.27 10.30 13.87
CA HIS A 92 -5.90 10.28 12.47
C HIS A 92 -4.42 10.65 12.29
N CYS A 93 -4.00 11.81 12.79
CA CYS A 93 -2.62 12.27 12.66
C CYS A 93 -1.63 11.34 13.37
N THR A 94 -2.00 10.76 14.50
CA THR A 94 -1.14 9.75 15.16
C THR A 94 -0.84 8.57 14.23
N GLN A 95 -1.86 8.04 13.54
CA GLN A 95 -1.66 6.91 12.62
C GLN A 95 -0.96 7.32 11.32
N ILE A 96 -1.24 8.52 10.80
CA ILE A 96 -0.56 9.07 9.63
C ILE A 96 0.93 9.21 9.91
N ILE A 97 1.31 9.79 11.06
CA ILE A 97 2.71 9.93 11.48
C ILE A 97 3.40 8.57 11.56
N ARG A 98 2.77 7.58 12.21
CA ARG A 98 3.32 6.22 12.31
C ARG A 98 3.56 5.59 10.94
N SER A 99 2.61 5.75 10.02
CA SER A 99 2.72 5.24 8.66
C SER A 99 3.79 5.97 7.85
N ALA A 100 3.85 7.30 7.99
CA ALA A 100 4.82 8.15 7.30
C ALA A 100 6.25 7.83 7.74
N LEU A 101 6.49 7.62 9.04
CA LEU A 101 7.78 7.16 9.56
C LEU A 101 8.15 5.76 9.02
N TYR A 102 7.20 4.82 9.02
CA TYR A 102 7.43 3.46 8.53
C TYR A 102 7.86 3.42 7.05
N TYR A 103 7.31 4.31 6.23
CA TYR A 103 7.64 4.43 4.80
C TYR A 103 8.70 5.49 4.50
N GLU A 104 9.33 6.08 5.53
CA GLU A 104 10.38 7.11 5.38
C GLU A 104 9.88 8.36 4.62
N PHE A 105 8.58 8.65 4.72
CA PHE A 105 7.99 9.86 4.15
C PHE A 105 8.31 11.10 4.99
N ILE A 106 8.68 10.92 6.26
CA ILE A 106 9.14 11.97 7.18
C ILE A 106 10.30 11.42 8.03
N ASP A 107 11.10 12.33 8.60
CA ASP A 107 12.23 12.03 9.50
C ASP A 107 11.88 12.23 10.98
#